data_AF-A0A428Z4K8-F1
#
_entry.id   AF-A0A428Z4K8-F1
#
_cell.length_a   1.000
_cell.length_b   1.000
_cell.length_c   1.000
_cell.angle_alpha   90.00
_cell.angle_beta   90.00
_cell.angle_gamma   90.00
#
_symmetry.space_group_name_H-M   'P 1'
#
loop_
_entity.id
_entity.type
_entity.pdbx_description
1 polymer ?
#
loop_
_entity_poly.entity_id
_entity_poly.type
_entity_poly.pdbx_seq_one_letter_code
_entity_poly.pdbx_strand_id
1 'polypeptide(L)'
;MIALMAVCGLVFVAQPAAAATPNWFDIKQDGYGAQLAGRIDWIDANRFNVHWVRLYDKARDNEPVFWVLEINPGWTSSWYGTKRFNHGGYNTNRYWGPGDGIHAIDNPINHVRIWVCVGNTLTFGNCRSDTKNNPYYP
;
A
#
# COMPACT_ATOMS: atom_id res chain seq x y z
N MET A 1 -68.39 4.99 3.70
CA MET A 1 -67.19 5.76 4.08
C MET A 1 -66.05 4.79 4.34
N ILE A 2 -64.84 5.26 4.03
CA ILE A 2 -63.59 4.57 3.71
C ILE A 2 -62.85 4.05 4.96
N ALA A 3 -62.11 2.94 4.83
CA ALA A 3 -60.69 2.87 5.22
C ALA A 3 -60.07 1.53 4.78
N LEU A 4 -59.45 1.51 3.59
CA LEU A 4 -58.52 0.47 3.17
C LEU A 4 -57.12 0.92 3.64
N MET A 5 -56.55 0.28 4.67
CA MET A 5 -55.19 0.57 5.12
C MET A 5 -54.19 -0.17 4.21
N ALA A 6 -53.44 0.60 3.42
CA ALA A 6 -52.29 0.10 2.67
C ALA A 6 -51.10 -0.05 3.63
N VAL A 7 -50.61 -1.28 3.78
CA VAL A 7 -49.36 -1.57 4.49
C VAL A 7 -48.21 -1.42 3.49
N CYS A 8 -47.51 -0.29 3.54
CA CYS A 8 -46.25 -0.11 2.81
C CYS A 8 -45.15 -0.94 3.49
N GLY A 9 -44.78 -2.06 2.86
CA GLY A 9 -43.60 -2.83 3.24
C GLY A 9 -42.33 -2.02 2.98
N LEU A 10 -41.58 -1.74 4.04
CA LEU A 10 -40.20 -1.24 3.95
C LEU A 10 -39.33 -2.38 3.44
N VAL A 11 -39.06 -2.39 2.14
CA VAL A 11 -38.05 -3.25 1.54
C VAL A 11 -36.70 -2.59 1.85
N PHE A 12 -35.99 -3.09 2.87
CA PHE A 12 -34.60 -2.71 3.10
C PHE A 12 -33.78 -3.27 1.95
N VAL A 13 -33.51 -2.44 0.95
CA VAL A 13 -32.54 -2.75 -0.10
C VAL A 13 -31.17 -2.71 0.57
N ALA A 14 -30.69 -3.86 1.03
CA ALA A 14 -29.31 -3.99 1.48
C ALA A 14 -28.41 -3.63 0.28
N GLN A 15 -27.76 -2.47 0.34
CA GLN A 15 -26.76 -2.11 -0.65
C GLN A 15 -25.69 -3.20 -0.62
N PRO A 16 -25.30 -3.79 -1.76
CA PRO A 16 -24.21 -4.75 -1.77
C PRO A 16 -22.98 -4.03 -1.24
N ALA A 17 -22.43 -4.53 -0.13
CA ALA A 17 -21.13 -4.08 0.35
C ALA A 17 -20.15 -4.28 -0.80
N ALA A 18 -19.58 -3.19 -1.32
CA ALA A 18 -18.56 -3.25 -2.34
C ALA A 18 -17.48 -4.22 -1.85
N ALA A 19 -17.27 -5.32 -2.58
CA ALA A 19 -16.24 -6.28 -2.23
C ALA A 19 -14.91 -5.52 -2.17
N ALA A 20 -14.24 -5.58 -1.02
CA ALA A 20 -12.96 -4.92 -0.83
C ALA A 20 -11.97 -5.46 -1.87
N THR A 21 -11.67 -4.68 -2.91
CA THR A 21 -10.65 -5.05 -3.89
C THR A 21 -9.31 -5.06 -3.16
N PRO A 22 -8.61 -6.20 -3.14
CA PRO A 22 -7.34 -6.28 -2.43
C PRO A 22 -6.30 -5.34 -3.08
N ASN A 23 -5.64 -4.52 -2.26
CA ASN A 23 -4.72 -3.47 -2.72
C ASN A 23 -3.30 -4.01 -2.88
N TRP A 24 -3.09 -4.80 -3.93
CA TRP A 24 -1.80 -5.35 -4.30
C TRP A 24 -0.92 -4.33 -5.01
N PHE A 25 0.39 -4.42 -4.79
CA PHE A 25 1.42 -3.72 -5.57
C PHE A 25 2.47 -4.71 -6.08
N ASP A 26 2.98 -4.46 -7.29
CA ASP A 26 4.13 -5.13 -7.89
C ASP A 26 4.95 -4.08 -8.64
N ILE A 27 6.07 -3.68 -8.07
CA ILE A 27 6.95 -2.63 -8.56
C ILE A 27 8.22 -3.28 -9.07
N LYS A 28 8.49 -3.09 -10.36
CA LYS A 28 9.68 -3.61 -11.02
C LYS A 28 10.60 -2.45 -11.40
N GLN A 29 11.84 -2.53 -10.96
CA GLN A 29 12.91 -1.62 -11.33
C GLN A 29 13.89 -2.38 -12.24
N ASP A 30 13.40 -2.77 -13.42
CA ASP A 30 14.13 -3.68 -14.33
C ASP A 30 15.50 -3.12 -14.78
N GLY A 31 15.66 -1.78 -14.79
CA GLY A 31 16.94 -1.13 -15.13
C GLY A 31 18.02 -1.22 -14.04
N TYR A 32 17.65 -1.55 -12.79
CA TYR A 32 18.60 -1.67 -11.66
C TYR A 32 18.47 -2.99 -10.91
N GLY A 33 17.59 -3.91 -11.35
CA GLY A 33 17.50 -5.23 -10.75
C GLY A 33 16.81 -5.28 -9.39
N ALA A 34 15.85 -4.40 -9.07
CA ALA A 34 15.05 -4.54 -7.86
C ALA A 34 13.58 -4.82 -8.18
N GLN A 35 12.92 -5.66 -7.36
CA GLN A 35 11.48 -5.88 -7.45
C GLN A 35 10.86 -5.91 -6.06
N LEU A 36 9.72 -5.24 -5.90
CA LEU A 36 8.95 -5.21 -4.67
C LEU A 36 7.52 -5.61 -4.95
N ALA A 37 7.00 -6.61 -4.24
CA ALA A 37 5.59 -6.97 -4.32
C ALA A 37 4.98 -7.02 -2.92
N GLY A 38 3.69 -6.73 -2.79
CA GLY A 38 3.03 -6.77 -1.49
C GLY A 38 1.55 -6.45 -1.55
N ARG A 39 0.96 -6.29 -0.37
CA ARG A 39 -0.45 -5.95 -0.19
C ARG A 39 -0.64 -4.99 0.97
N ILE A 40 -1.45 -3.97 0.72
CA ILE A 40 -1.97 -3.07 1.74
C ILE A 40 -3.41 -3.50 2.07
N ASP A 41 -3.71 -3.53 3.36
CA ASP A 41 -5.06 -3.70 3.88
C ASP A 41 -5.49 -2.38 4.53
N TRP A 42 -6.34 -1.64 3.82
CA TRP A 42 -6.98 -0.45 4.38
C TRP A 42 -8.03 -0.86 5.41
N ILE A 43 -7.96 -0.24 6.58
CA ILE A 43 -8.91 -0.47 7.68
C ILE A 43 -10.03 0.56 7.60
N ASP A 44 -9.66 1.83 7.43
CA ASP A 44 -10.56 2.97 7.32
C ASP A 44 -9.84 4.15 6.63
N ALA A 45 -10.47 5.33 6.58
CA ALA A 45 -9.91 6.54 5.97
C ALA A 45 -8.58 7.02 6.62
N ASN A 46 -8.27 6.53 7.82
CA ASN A 46 -7.21 7.03 8.66
C ASN A 46 -6.10 5.98 8.87
N ARG A 47 -6.32 4.71 8.49
CA ARG A 47 -5.45 3.60 8.90
C ARG A 47 -5.31 2.51 7.85
N PHE A 48 -4.10 1.94 7.79
CA PHE A 48 -3.82 0.73 7.03
C PHE A 48 -2.75 -0.14 7.69
N ASN A 49 -2.75 -1.40 7.31
CA ASN A 49 -1.66 -2.34 7.57
C ASN A 49 -1.03 -2.79 6.24
N VAL A 50 0.27 -3.07 6.23
CA VAL A 50 0.88 -3.86 5.16
C VAL A 50 0.75 -5.32 5.55
N HIS A 51 -0.05 -6.07 4.80
CA HIS A 51 -0.27 -7.49 5.07
C HIS A 51 1.01 -8.28 4.84
N TRP A 52 1.68 -8.01 3.73
CA TRP A 52 2.96 -8.60 3.42
C TRP A 52 3.69 -7.76 2.38
N VAL A 53 5.01 -7.89 2.37
CA VAL A 53 5.85 -7.34 1.33
C VAL A 53 7.07 -8.24 1.11
N ARG A 54 7.41 -8.45 -0.14
CA ARG A 54 8.58 -9.19 -0.60
C ARG A 54 9.44 -8.25 -1.42
N LEU A 55 10.65 -7.99 -0.94
CA LEU A 55 11.69 -7.32 -1.70
C LEU A 55 12.62 -8.39 -2.29
N TYR A 56 12.82 -8.32 -3.60
CA TYR A 56 13.70 -9.18 -4.35
C TYR A 56 14.81 -8.35 -4.99
N ASP A 57 16.04 -8.72 -4.69
CA ASP A 57 17.24 -8.18 -5.30
C ASP A 57 17.70 -9.12 -6.43
N LYS A 58 17.61 -8.65 -7.66
CA LYS A 58 18.06 -9.30 -8.90
C LYS A 58 19.39 -8.73 -9.40
N ALA A 59 19.90 -7.67 -8.78
CA ALA A 59 21.04 -6.94 -9.29
C ALA A 59 22.33 -7.72 -8.97
N ARG A 60 23.25 -7.77 -9.94
CA ARG A 60 24.64 -8.22 -9.71
C ARG A 60 25.53 -7.04 -9.41
N ASP A 61 25.01 -6.10 -8.64
CA ASP A 61 25.79 -5.04 -8.03
C ASP A 61 25.92 -5.35 -6.53
N ASN A 62 26.95 -4.81 -5.89
CA ASN A 62 27.09 -4.91 -4.43
C ASN A 62 26.26 -3.80 -3.74
N GLU A 63 25.26 -3.26 -4.43
CA GLU A 63 24.46 -2.17 -3.91
C GLU A 63 23.31 -2.74 -3.07
N PRO A 64 23.00 -2.16 -1.91
CA PRO A 64 21.86 -2.59 -1.14
C PRO A 64 20.56 -2.21 -1.86
N VAL A 65 19.52 -3.00 -1.69
CA VAL A 65 18.19 -2.64 -2.18
C VAL A 65 17.32 -2.29 -0.99
N PHE A 66 16.52 -1.23 -1.10
CA PHE A 66 15.58 -0.86 -0.04
C PHE A 66 14.23 -0.47 -0.60
N TRP A 67 13.26 -0.45 0.28
CA TRP A 67 11.95 0.11 -0.01
C TRP A 67 11.51 1.05 1.10
N VAL A 68 10.64 1.99 0.75
CA VAL A 68 10.08 2.96 1.70
C VAL A 68 8.61 3.25 1.42
N LEU A 69 7.85 3.50 2.48
CA LEU A 69 6.49 4.03 2.40
C LEU A 69 6.52 5.54 2.58
N GLU A 70 6.02 6.26 1.59
CA GLU A 70 5.63 7.66 1.69
C GLU A 70 4.12 7.70 1.90
N ILE A 71 3.68 8.32 3.00
CA ILE A 71 2.27 8.43 3.38
C ILE A 71 1.85 9.86 3.12
N ASN A 72 0.77 10.02 2.35
CA ASN A 72 0.25 11.32 1.96
C ASN A 72 -1.13 11.53 2.59
N PRO A 73 -1.25 12.40 3.60
CA PRO A 73 -2.54 12.79 4.16
C PRO A 73 -3.33 13.81 3.31
N GLY A 74 -2.74 14.40 2.26
CA GLY A 74 -3.43 15.34 1.36
C GLY A 74 -2.53 16.38 0.68
N TRP A 75 -3.13 17.52 0.33
CA TRP A 75 -2.62 18.49 -0.67
C TRP A 75 -1.25 19.14 -0.37
N THR A 76 -0.74 19.08 0.86
CA THR A 76 0.45 19.86 1.24
C THR A 76 1.49 19.14 2.10
N SER A 77 1.26 17.88 2.49
CA SER A 77 2.23 17.14 3.29
C SER A 77 2.30 15.67 2.92
N SER A 78 3.52 15.13 2.99
CA SER A 78 3.81 13.71 3.00
C SER A 78 4.91 13.42 4.01
N TRP A 79 4.92 12.22 4.57
CA TRP A 79 5.97 11.77 5.47
C TRP A 79 6.37 10.34 5.15
N TYR A 80 7.62 9.99 5.46
CA TYR A 80 8.13 8.64 5.24
C TYR A 80 7.92 7.80 6.50
N GLY A 81 7.14 6.72 6.37
CA GLY A 81 6.81 5.87 7.50
C GLY A 81 7.83 4.78 7.77
N THR A 82 7.91 3.78 6.88
CA THR A 82 8.81 2.63 7.04
C THR A 82 9.85 2.65 5.94
N LYS A 83 11.13 2.51 6.31
CA LYS A 83 12.24 2.19 5.39
C LYS A 83 12.86 0.85 5.78
N ARG A 84 13.02 -0.08 4.85
CA ARG A 84 13.62 -1.41 5.10
C ARG A 84 14.60 -1.78 4.00
N PHE A 85 15.69 -2.41 4.39
CA PHE A 85 16.78 -2.82 3.50
C PHE A 85 16.84 -4.33 3.31
N ASN A 86 17.36 -4.73 2.15
CA ASN A 86 17.93 -6.04 1.88
C ASN A 86 19.41 -5.83 1.49
N HIS A 87 20.30 -6.51 2.22
CA HIS A 87 21.75 -6.53 1.96
C HIS A 87 22.22 -7.91 1.51
N GLY A 88 21.31 -8.81 1.13
CA GLY A 88 21.64 -10.18 0.74
C GLY A 88 22.38 -10.27 -0.60
N GLY A 89 22.31 -9.22 -1.43
CA GLY A 89 22.92 -9.18 -2.76
C GLY A 89 22.15 -10.03 -3.79
N TYR A 90 22.84 -10.40 -4.86
CA TYR A 90 22.24 -11.01 -6.04
C TYR A 90 21.33 -12.22 -5.76
N ASN A 91 20.13 -12.18 -6.33
CA ASN A 91 19.10 -13.21 -6.24
C ASN A 91 18.60 -13.50 -4.83
N THR A 92 18.64 -12.52 -3.93
CA THR A 92 18.13 -12.68 -2.56
C THR A 92 16.75 -12.07 -2.36
N ASN A 93 15.93 -12.77 -1.57
CA ASN A 93 14.60 -12.31 -1.18
C ASN A 93 14.59 -11.94 0.31
N ARG A 94 13.93 -10.83 0.62
CA ARG A 94 13.54 -10.48 1.98
C ARG A 94 12.03 -10.33 2.06
N TYR A 95 11.44 -10.94 3.08
CA TYR A 95 10.00 -10.94 3.30
C TYR A 95 9.68 -10.33 4.66
N TRP A 96 8.60 -9.55 4.70
CA TRP A 96 7.96 -9.08 5.92
C TRP A 96 6.46 -9.38 5.81
N GLY A 97 5.88 -9.95 6.85
CA GLY A 97 4.48 -10.33 6.94
C GLY A 97 3.70 -9.46 7.94
N PRO A 98 2.48 -9.89 8.32
CA PRO A 98 1.61 -9.10 9.19
C PRO A 98 2.19 -8.85 10.59
N GLY A 99 3.07 -9.75 11.07
CA GLY A 99 3.72 -9.64 12.37
C GLY A 99 4.89 -8.65 12.44
N ASP A 100 5.34 -8.12 11.30
CA ASP A 100 6.48 -7.18 11.24
C ASP A 100 6.09 -5.73 11.60
N GLY A 101 4.82 -5.50 11.93
CA GLY A 101 4.33 -4.23 12.47
C GLY A 101 4.38 -3.07 11.49
N ILE A 102 4.25 -3.33 10.18
CA ILE A 102 4.25 -2.28 9.17
C ILE A 102 2.82 -1.75 9.00
N HIS A 103 2.56 -0.57 9.55
CA HIS A 103 1.25 0.06 9.55
C HIS A 103 1.38 1.59 9.65
N ALA A 104 0.28 2.31 9.44
CA ALA A 104 0.22 3.74 9.73
C ALA A 104 -1.18 4.15 10.20
N ILE A 105 -1.21 5.24 10.97
CA ILE A 105 -2.41 5.89 11.48
C ILE A 105 -2.20 7.40 11.30
N ASP A 106 -3.09 8.06 10.56
CA ASP A 106 -3.07 9.51 10.30
C ASP A 106 -4.49 10.02 10.02
N ASN A 107 -4.73 11.34 9.92
CA ASN A 107 -6.08 11.92 9.80
C ASN A 107 -6.23 12.98 8.70
N PRO A 108 -6.82 12.65 7.53
CA PRO A 108 -7.01 11.32 6.93
C PRO A 108 -5.82 10.94 6.04
N ILE A 109 -5.71 9.67 5.62
CA ILE A 109 -4.71 9.25 4.63
C ILE A 109 -5.35 9.24 3.25
N ASN A 110 -4.86 10.05 2.33
CA ASN A 110 -5.34 10.10 0.94
C ASN A 110 -4.78 8.92 0.13
N HIS A 111 -3.47 8.75 0.14
CA HIS A 111 -2.81 7.64 -0.53
C HIS A 111 -1.47 7.30 0.11
N VAL A 112 -0.95 6.14 -0.26
CA VAL A 112 0.40 5.70 0.08
C VAL A 112 1.17 5.52 -1.21
N ARG A 113 2.36 6.10 -1.30
CA ARG A 113 3.31 5.81 -2.36
C ARG A 113 4.40 4.89 -1.83
N ILE A 114 4.54 3.74 -2.48
CA ILE A 114 5.53 2.73 -2.13
C ILE A 114 6.69 2.89 -3.10
N TRP A 115 7.89 3.04 -2.58
CA TRP A 115 9.12 3.16 -3.36
C TRP A 115 9.98 1.92 -3.20
N VAL A 116 10.60 1.46 -4.28
CA VAL A 116 11.71 0.51 -4.29
C VAL A 116 12.92 1.19 -4.93
N CYS A 117 14.10 1.02 -4.33
CA CYS A 117 15.31 1.72 -4.73
C CYS A 117 16.53 0.81 -4.62
N VAL A 118 17.53 1.07 -5.46
CA VAL A 118 18.85 0.42 -5.42
C VAL A 118 19.90 1.43 -4.96
N GLY A 119 20.78 1.04 -4.04
CA GLY A 119 21.71 1.91 -3.32
C GLY A 119 21.19 2.30 -1.93
N ASN A 120 21.70 3.40 -1.37
CA ASN A 120 21.41 3.83 0.01
C ASN A 120 20.48 5.05 0.11
N THR A 121 20.26 5.75 -1.00
CA THR A 121 19.55 7.04 -1.07
C THR A 121 18.29 6.93 -1.91
N LEU A 122 17.25 7.66 -1.50
CA LEU A 122 16.02 7.79 -2.27
C LEU A 122 16.20 8.91 -3.29
N THR A 123 16.49 8.56 -4.55
CA THR A 123 16.58 9.52 -5.64
C THR A 123 15.74 9.03 -6.82
N PHE A 124 15.15 9.94 -7.61
CA PHE A 124 14.29 9.54 -8.72
C PHE A 124 15.00 8.68 -9.78
N GLY A 125 16.34 8.78 -9.88
CA GLY A 125 17.12 8.01 -10.84
C GLY A 125 17.26 6.53 -10.47
N ASN A 126 17.38 6.22 -9.17
CA ASN A 126 17.62 4.86 -8.67
C ASN A 126 16.40 4.26 -7.96
N CYS A 127 15.20 4.81 -8.18
CA CYS A 127 13.98 4.36 -7.54
C CYS A 127 12.82 4.21 -8.53
N ARG A 128 11.90 3.32 -8.21
CA ARG A 128 10.56 3.22 -8.81
C ARG A 128 9.51 3.24 -7.73
N SER A 129 8.31 3.69 -8.07
CA SER A 129 7.20 3.71 -7.12
C SER A 129 5.87 3.34 -7.75
N ASP A 130 4.95 2.95 -6.87
CA ASP A 130 3.55 2.70 -7.15
C ASP A 130 2.72 3.40 -6.08
N THR A 131 1.55 3.93 -6.47
CA THR A 131 0.67 4.69 -5.58
C THR A 131 -0.60 3.91 -5.34
N LYS A 132 -0.98 3.74 -4.07
CA LYS A 132 -2.22 3.10 -3.64
C LYS A 132 -3.10 4.12 -2.96
N ASN A 133 -4.20 4.43 -3.63
CA ASN A 133 -5.21 5.34 -3.10
C ASN A 133 -5.97 4.66 -1.97
N ASN A 134 -6.38 5.45 -0.99
CA ASN A 134 -7.24 5.00 0.07
C ASN A 134 -8.68 4.87 -0.47
N PRO A 135 -9.28 3.66 -0.49
CA PRO A 135 -10.65 3.47 -0.97
C PRO A 135 -11.71 4.10 -0.06
N TYR A 136 -11.34 4.47 1.17
CA TYR A 136 -12.22 5.14 2.13
C TYR A 136 -12.06 6.67 2.13
N TYR A 137 -11.13 7.21 1.33
CA TYR A 137 -10.95 8.65 1.20
C TYR A 137 -11.83 9.18 0.05
N PRO A 138 -12.69 10.19 0.29
CA PRO A 138 -13.64 10.73 -0.68
C PRO A 138 -13.01 11.59 -1.79
#